data_AF-A0A925XGZ2-F1
#
_entry.id   AF-A0A925XGZ2-F1
#
_cell.length_a   1.000
_cell.length_b   1.000
_cell.length_c   1.000
_cell.angle_alpha   90.00
_cell.angle_beta   90.00
_cell.angle_gamma   90.00
#
_symmetry.space_group_name_H-M   'P 1'
#
loop_
_entity.id
_entity.type
_entity.pdbx_description
1 polymer ?
#
loop_
_entity_poly.entity_id
_entity_poly.type
_entity_poly.pdbx_seq_one_letter_code
_entity_poly.pdbx_strand_id
1 'polypeptide(L)'
;AEYWTRSGSLPHTDPIGTRDAAPPHGVRFYTFGGTQHGPSGYPPSPGNGQNLPNPADYKPFLRSLLLALDKWTKEGTEPPASVVPRIADGTLVDWRHAGTNFPNIPGVAYPETIQQPSLLDFGPRWETERIVDLQPPRLRGDYRVLAPRCGPDGNELGCLLPVEVAVPVASYTGWNLRKADVGAEGQLVSLTGSYIPFPLTRADRERTSDPRSSVQERYSSLDEYVRQLTAAADKLKVSGYLLDEDAARLVNLHRERVAKLFESPGSAVHSSN
;
A
#
# COMPACT_ATOMS: atom_id res chain seq x y z
N ALA A 1 -4.26 3.24 0.88
CA ALA A 1 -5.62 3.67 1.28
C ALA A 1 -6.35 4.46 0.20
N GLU A 2 -5.69 5.40 -0.48
CA GLU A 2 -6.34 6.34 -1.39
C GLU A 2 -7.01 5.67 -2.61
N TYR A 3 -6.50 4.54 -3.10
CA TYR A 3 -7.18 3.76 -4.15
C TYR A 3 -8.58 3.32 -3.75
N TRP A 4 -8.75 2.90 -2.49
CA TRP A 4 -9.96 2.27 -2.00
C TRP A 4 -11.04 3.26 -1.61
N THR A 5 -10.62 4.42 -1.10
CA THR A 5 -11.49 5.40 -0.44
C THR A 5 -11.62 6.72 -1.20
N ARG A 6 -10.71 6.98 -2.16
CA ARG A 6 -10.65 8.21 -2.96
C ARG A 6 -10.45 7.97 -4.45
N SER A 7 -10.73 6.75 -4.93
CA SER A 7 -10.57 6.37 -6.34
C SER A 7 -9.20 6.72 -6.92
N GLY A 8 -8.15 6.36 -6.20
CA GLY A 8 -6.76 6.69 -6.52
C GLY A 8 -6.25 6.33 -7.93
N SER A 9 -6.99 5.54 -8.72
CA SER A 9 -6.67 5.27 -10.13
C SER A 9 -7.04 6.42 -11.08
N LEU A 10 -8.06 7.22 -10.75
CA LEU A 10 -8.62 8.24 -11.66
C LEU A 10 -7.65 9.38 -12.03
N PRO A 11 -6.70 9.79 -11.17
CA PRO A 11 -5.69 10.78 -11.55
C PRO A 11 -4.74 10.35 -12.68
N HIS A 12 -4.64 9.06 -12.99
CA HIS A 12 -3.69 8.52 -13.98
C HIS A 12 -4.32 7.49 -14.93
N THR A 13 -5.63 7.54 -15.13
CA THR A 13 -6.36 6.73 -16.11
C THR A 13 -7.38 7.59 -16.86
N ASP A 14 -7.89 7.10 -18.00
CA ASP A 14 -9.07 7.71 -18.60
C ASP A 14 -10.35 7.44 -17.77
N PRO A 15 -11.42 8.25 -17.92
CA PRO A 15 -12.62 8.15 -17.08
C PRO A 15 -13.29 6.77 -17.03
N ILE A 16 -13.07 5.94 -18.05
CA ILE A 16 -13.64 4.59 -18.17
C ILE A 16 -12.64 3.47 -17.84
N GLY A 17 -11.42 3.81 -17.39
CA GLY A 17 -10.43 2.86 -16.85
C GLY A 17 -9.95 1.84 -17.89
N THR A 18 -9.70 2.29 -19.13
CA THR A 18 -9.24 1.45 -20.24
C THR A 18 -7.82 1.78 -20.71
N ARG A 19 -7.32 2.97 -20.42
CA ARG A 19 -5.96 3.40 -20.77
C ARG A 19 -5.30 4.20 -19.66
N ASP A 20 -3.98 4.12 -19.58
CA ASP A 20 -3.20 5.01 -18.72
C ASP A 20 -3.30 6.46 -19.23
N ALA A 21 -3.36 7.42 -18.31
CA ALA A 21 -3.22 8.83 -18.61
C ALA A 21 -1.82 9.32 -18.23
N ALA A 22 -1.17 10.06 -19.13
CA ALA A 22 0.11 10.68 -18.81
C ALA A 22 -0.12 11.88 -17.88
N PRO A 23 0.71 12.07 -16.84
CA PRO A 23 0.68 13.30 -16.07
C PRO A 23 0.97 14.51 -16.98
N PRO A 24 0.37 15.68 -16.71
CA PRO A 24 0.74 16.91 -17.39
C PRO A 24 2.24 17.23 -17.23
N HIS A 25 2.77 18.04 -18.15
CA HIS A 25 4.11 18.59 -17.99
C HIS A 25 4.22 19.34 -16.66
N GLY A 26 5.31 19.13 -15.91
CA GLY A 26 5.47 19.72 -14.57
C GLY A 26 4.79 18.96 -13.43
N VAL A 27 4.15 17.81 -13.70
CA VAL A 27 3.51 16.96 -12.69
C VAL A 27 4.20 15.61 -12.58
N ARG A 28 4.28 15.08 -11.36
CA ARG A 28 4.71 13.71 -11.05
C ARG A 28 3.71 13.05 -10.11
N PHE A 29 3.45 11.76 -10.33
CA PHE A 29 2.64 10.94 -9.43
C PHE A 29 3.49 9.84 -8.81
N TYR A 30 3.38 9.67 -7.49
CA TYR A 30 4.01 8.58 -6.75
C TYR A 30 2.95 7.88 -5.91
N THR A 31 2.65 6.63 -6.25
CA THR A 31 1.77 5.78 -5.46
C THR A 31 2.60 5.01 -4.44
N PHE A 32 2.36 5.24 -3.15
CA PHE A 32 3.04 4.52 -2.08
C PHE A 32 2.32 3.21 -1.76
N GLY A 33 2.85 2.11 -2.30
CA GLY A 33 2.17 0.82 -2.24
C GLY A 33 2.27 0.17 -0.86
N GLY A 34 1.22 -0.55 -0.48
CA GLY A 34 1.13 -1.22 0.82
C GLY A 34 1.08 -0.27 2.01
N THR A 35 0.55 0.93 1.82
CA THR A 35 0.44 1.95 2.89
C THR A 35 -1.01 2.35 3.16
N GLN A 36 -1.25 2.85 4.37
CA GLN A 36 -2.50 3.52 4.74
C GLN A 36 -2.31 5.05 4.75
N HIS A 37 -3.40 5.80 4.98
CA HIS A 37 -3.37 7.28 4.86
C HIS A 37 -2.36 7.98 5.76
N GLY A 38 -2.09 7.41 6.93
CA GLY A 38 -0.94 7.75 7.76
C GLY A 38 -0.52 6.51 8.54
N PRO A 39 0.77 6.17 8.63
CA PRO A 39 1.22 4.93 9.27
C PRO A 39 0.74 4.85 10.72
N SER A 40 0.30 3.66 11.13
CA SER A 40 0.03 3.40 12.54
C SER A 40 1.32 3.33 13.37
N GLY A 41 1.16 3.25 14.69
CA GLY A 41 2.25 2.87 15.58
C GLY A 41 2.75 1.44 15.31
N TYR A 42 3.97 1.16 15.75
CA TYR A 42 4.56 -0.19 15.78
C TYR A 42 5.06 -0.52 17.20
N PRO A 43 4.71 -1.68 17.79
CA PRO A 43 3.76 -2.65 17.26
C PRO A 43 2.34 -2.04 17.13
N PRO A 44 1.56 -2.41 16.11
CA PRO A 44 0.21 -1.90 15.96
C PRO A 44 -0.71 -2.49 17.03
N SER A 45 -1.59 -1.66 17.59
CA SER A 45 -2.64 -2.09 18.51
C SER A 45 -3.95 -2.34 17.76
N PRO A 46 -4.78 -3.31 18.20
CA PRO A 46 -6.11 -3.53 17.61
C PRO A 46 -6.94 -2.24 17.57
N GLY A 47 -7.59 -2.01 16.44
CA GLY A 47 -8.51 -0.90 16.25
C GLY A 47 -9.92 -1.39 15.93
N ASN A 48 -10.64 -0.58 15.15
CA ASN A 48 -11.99 -0.89 14.69
C ASN A 48 -12.06 -1.89 13.52
N GLY A 49 -10.90 -2.30 13.00
CA GLY A 49 -10.79 -3.22 11.88
C GLY A 49 -10.67 -4.69 12.31
N GLN A 50 -10.94 -5.58 11.36
CA GLN A 50 -10.71 -7.01 11.46
C GLN A 50 -9.22 -7.30 11.66
N ASN A 51 -8.36 -6.57 10.95
CA ASN A 51 -6.90 -6.72 11.01
C ASN A 51 -6.25 -5.60 11.82
N LEU A 52 -5.00 -5.81 12.23
CA LEU A 52 -4.18 -4.75 12.82
C LEU A 52 -4.00 -3.58 11.83
N PRO A 53 -3.96 -2.33 12.30
CA PRO A 53 -3.70 -1.18 11.43
C PRO A 53 -2.30 -1.25 10.82
N ASN A 54 -2.14 -0.67 9.62
CA ASN A 54 -0.92 -0.79 8.82
C ASN A 54 0.19 0.20 9.28
N PRO A 55 1.36 -0.29 9.74
CA PRO A 55 2.46 0.54 10.22
C PRO A 55 3.47 0.96 9.14
N ALA A 56 3.29 0.55 7.87
CA ALA A 56 4.25 0.82 6.79
C ALA A 56 4.48 2.33 6.57
N ASP A 57 5.73 2.76 6.60
CA ASP A 57 6.09 4.17 6.67
C ASP A 57 6.58 4.75 5.34
N TYR A 58 5.72 5.53 4.68
CA TYR A 58 6.06 6.27 3.46
C TYR A 58 6.70 7.65 3.69
N LYS A 59 6.78 8.15 4.93
CA LYS A 59 7.29 9.51 5.22
C LYS A 59 8.73 9.74 4.73
N PRO A 60 9.65 8.76 4.74
CA PRO A 60 10.97 8.91 4.11
C PRO A 60 10.92 9.29 2.63
N PHE A 61 9.93 8.76 1.87
CA PHE A 61 9.73 9.15 0.48
C PHE A 61 9.33 10.61 0.36
N LEU A 62 8.43 11.09 1.22
CA LEU A 62 8.04 12.49 1.23
C LEU A 62 9.22 13.42 1.48
N ARG A 63 10.13 13.06 2.40
CA ARG A 63 11.36 13.83 2.67
C ARG A 63 12.24 13.94 1.42
N SER A 64 12.52 12.82 0.78
CA SER A 64 13.36 12.80 -0.43
C SER A 64 12.71 13.56 -1.60
N LEU A 65 11.43 13.31 -1.84
CA LEU A 65 10.68 13.93 -2.94
C LEU A 65 10.46 15.43 -2.74
N LEU A 66 10.38 15.92 -1.49
CA LEU A 66 10.34 17.35 -1.21
C LEU A 66 11.66 18.04 -1.62
N LEU A 67 12.81 17.43 -1.34
CA LEU A 67 14.11 17.95 -1.79
C LEU A 67 14.25 17.87 -3.31
N ALA A 68 13.72 16.82 -3.93
CA ALA A 68 13.67 16.72 -5.39
C ALA A 68 12.80 17.83 -6.02
N LEU A 69 11.65 18.15 -5.40
CA LEU A 69 10.79 19.25 -5.83
C LEU A 69 11.49 20.61 -5.66
N ASP A 70 12.21 20.83 -4.57
CA ASP A 70 12.99 22.07 -4.35
C ASP A 70 14.02 22.27 -5.47
N LYS A 71 14.81 21.23 -5.79
CA LYS A 71 15.78 21.26 -6.91
C LYS A 71 15.10 21.48 -8.25
N TRP A 72 13.96 20.84 -8.49
CA TRP A 72 13.23 21.02 -9.74
C TRP A 72 12.78 22.47 -9.93
N THR A 73 12.22 23.07 -8.88
CA THR A 73 11.69 24.45 -8.94
C THR A 73 12.78 25.51 -9.01
N LYS A 74 13.93 25.31 -8.36
CA LYS A 74 15.03 26.30 -8.33
C LYS A 74 16.02 26.16 -9.49
N GLU A 75 16.34 24.92 -9.86
CA GLU A 75 17.48 24.61 -10.73
C GLU A 75 17.05 23.96 -12.04
N GLY A 76 15.77 23.57 -12.18
CA GLY A 76 15.29 22.82 -13.35
C GLY A 76 15.70 21.34 -13.35
N THR A 77 16.32 20.84 -12.28
CA THR A 77 16.70 19.43 -12.14
C THR A 77 15.47 18.56 -11.95
N GLU A 78 15.11 17.74 -12.95
CA GLU A 78 13.91 16.91 -12.86
C GLU A 78 13.96 15.93 -11.67
N PRO A 79 12.83 15.75 -10.94
CA PRO A 79 12.72 14.70 -9.94
C PRO A 79 12.66 13.33 -10.61
N PRO A 80 12.78 12.23 -9.83
CA PRO A 80 12.56 10.89 -10.35
C PRO A 80 11.26 10.75 -11.17
N ALA A 81 11.24 9.80 -12.10
CA ALA A 81 10.04 9.54 -12.91
C ALA A 81 8.85 9.13 -12.03
N SER A 82 7.63 9.38 -12.49
CA SER A 82 6.43 8.96 -11.77
C SER A 82 6.43 7.44 -11.55
N VAL A 83 5.96 7.01 -10.38
CA VAL A 83 5.77 5.59 -10.04
C VAL A 83 4.31 5.38 -9.71
N VAL A 84 3.56 4.83 -10.65
CA VAL A 84 2.15 4.47 -10.51
C VAL A 84 1.95 3.07 -11.10
N PRO A 85 1.03 2.26 -10.56
CA PRO A 85 0.58 1.05 -11.24
C PRO A 85 -0.11 1.44 -12.55
N ARG A 86 0.07 0.61 -13.58
CA ARG A 86 -0.36 0.90 -14.95
C ARG A 86 -1.15 -0.25 -15.56
N ILE A 87 -2.12 0.11 -16.40
CA ILE A 87 -2.90 -0.84 -17.20
C ILE A 87 -1.98 -1.51 -18.21
N ALA A 88 -1.11 -0.74 -18.88
CA ALA A 88 -0.17 -1.25 -19.88
C ALA A 88 0.79 -2.30 -19.32
N ASP A 89 1.18 -2.17 -18.04
CA ASP A 89 2.11 -3.08 -17.36
C ASP A 89 1.38 -4.24 -16.66
N GLY A 90 0.04 -4.27 -16.70
CA GLY A 90 -0.78 -5.25 -15.99
C GLY A 90 -0.68 -5.15 -14.45
N THR A 91 -0.26 -3.99 -13.94
CA THR A 91 -0.13 -3.71 -12.50
C THR A 91 -1.29 -2.88 -11.95
N LEU A 92 -2.15 -2.33 -12.81
CA LEU A 92 -3.43 -1.70 -12.47
C LEU A 92 -4.58 -2.50 -13.08
N VAL A 93 -5.49 -2.99 -12.26
CA VAL A 93 -6.45 -4.04 -12.63
C VAL A 93 -7.83 -3.79 -12.01
N ASP A 94 -8.83 -4.60 -12.40
CA ASP A 94 -10.14 -4.59 -11.74
C ASP A 94 -9.96 -4.80 -10.23
N TRP A 95 -10.59 -3.93 -9.44
CA TRP A 95 -10.37 -3.88 -7.99
C TRP A 95 -10.97 -5.08 -7.24
N ARG A 96 -11.83 -5.88 -7.88
CA ARG A 96 -12.39 -7.07 -7.23
C ARG A 96 -11.28 -8.06 -6.92
N HIS A 97 -11.54 -8.94 -5.97
CA HIS A 97 -10.57 -9.91 -5.46
C HIS A 97 -9.86 -10.70 -6.58
N ALA A 98 -10.63 -11.23 -7.53
CA ALA A 98 -10.10 -11.96 -8.69
C ALA A 98 -9.21 -11.11 -9.61
N GLY A 99 -9.46 -9.81 -9.71
CA GLY A 99 -8.68 -8.90 -10.54
C GLY A 99 -7.34 -8.53 -9.88
N THR A 100 -7.37 -8.10 -8.62
CA THR A 100 -6.15 -7.74 -7.87
C THR A 100 -5.25 -8.93 -7.57
N ASN A 101 -5.78 -10.16 -7.60
CA ASN A 101 -5.02 -11.36 -7.25
C ASN A 101 -4.50 -11.33 -5.80
N PHE A 102 -5.22 -10.66 -4.90
CA PHE A 102 -4.92 -10.74 -3.47
C PHE A 102 -5.09 -12.19 -3.00
N PRO A 103 -4.15 -12.74 -2.21
CA PRO A 103 -4.21 -14.14 -1.81
C PRO A 103 -5.44 -14.44 -0.94
N ASN A 104 -5.99 -15.66 -1.09
CA ASN A 104 -7.03 -16.17 -0.20
C ASN A 104 -6.41 -16.54 1.15
N ILE A 105 -6.25 -15.56 2.05
CA ILE A 105 -5.72 -15.77 3.39
C ILE A 105 -6.87 -16.19 4.32
N PRO A 106 -6.82 -17.36 4.97
CA PRO A 106 -7.90 -17.80 5.86
C PRO A 106 -8.17 -16.79 6.99
N GLY A 107 -9.45 -16.45 7.18
CA GLY A 107 -9.88 -15.48 8.20
C GLY A 107 -9.75 -14.00 7.80
N VAL A 108 -9.24 -13.69 6.61
CA VAL A 108 -9.15 -12.32 6.09
C VAL A 108 -10.25 -12.09 5.06
N ALA A 109 -11.13 -11.13 5.33
CA ALA A 109 -12.15 -10.71 4.38
C ALA A 109 -11.57 -9.68 3.39
N TYR A 110 -12.10 -9.69 2.16
CA TYR A 110 -11.71 -8.76 1.09
C TYR A 110 -12.78 -7.69 0.87
N PRO A 111 -12.43 -6.42 0.55
CA PRO A 111 -13.44 -5.39 0.32
C PRO A 111 -14.38 -5.73 -0.84
N GLU A 112 -15.68 -5.67 -0.59
CA GLU A 112 -16.74 -5.86 -1.61
C GLU A 112 -17.24 -4.55 -2.20
N THR A 113 -16.76 -3.42 -1.67
CA THR A 113 -17.06 -2.07 -2.16
C THR A 113 -15.79 -1.25 -2.25
N ILE A 114 -15.79 -0.30 -3.18
CA ILE A 114 -14.75 0.70 -3.35
C ILE A 114 -15.44 2.04 -3.60
N GLN A 115 -14.79 3.16 -3.25
CA GLN A 115 -15.34 4.47 -3.60
C GLN A 115 -15.34 4.62 -5.13
N GLN A 116 -16.52 4.82 -5.71
CA GLN A 116 -16.75 5.03 -7.15
C GLN A 116 -17.55 6.33 -7.33
N PRO A 117 -16.95 7.42 -7.82
CA PRO A 117 -17.64 8.68 -7.99
C PRO A 117 -18.54 8.60 -9.21
N SER A 118 -19.70 9.24 -9.10
CA SER A 118 -20.63 9.38 -10.22
C SER A 118 -20.24 10.54 -11.12
N LEU A 119 -20.44 10.36 -12.42
CA LEU A 119 -20.48 11.43 -13.40
C LEU A 119 -21.82 12.17 -13.24
N LEU A 120 -21.74 13.45 -12.92
CA LEU A 120 -22.90 14.29 -12.62
C LEU A 120 -23.20 15.26 -13.76
N ASP A 121 -24.48 15.45 -14.03
CA ASP A 121 -25.03 16.51 -14.87
C ASP A 121 -25.59 17.63 -13.99
N PHE A 122 -24.88 18.74 -14.00
CA PHE A 122 -25.22 19.96 -13.28
C PHE A 122 -26.13 20.90 -14.09
N GLY A 123 -26.49 20.52 -15.32
CA GLY A 123 -27.33 21.30 -16.21
C GLY A 123 -26.56 22.09 -17.28
N PRO A 124 -27.29 22.77 -18.19
CA PRO A 124 -26.76 23.25 -19.46
C PRO A 124 -25.69 24.33 -19.33
N ARG A 125 -25.70 25.14 -18.26
CA ARG A 125 -24.70 26.21 -18.05
C ARG A 125 -23.44 25.76 -17.31
N TRP A 126 -23.34 24.48 -16.95
CA TRP A 126 -22.19 24.00 -16.20
C TRP A 126 -20.89 24.08 -16.98
N GLU A 127 -20.89 23.67 -18.25
CA GLU A 127 -19.63 23.59 -19.01
C GLU A 127 -19.09 24.96 -19.44
N THR A 128 -19.99 25.91 -19.74
CA THR A 128 -19.63 27.24 -20.25
C THR A 128 -19.47 28.27 -19.15
N GLU A 129 -20.33 28.26 -18.13
CA GLU A 129 -20.42 29.31 -17.11
C GLU A 129 -20.10 28.80 -15.70
N ARG A 130 -19.94 27.48 -15.51
CA ARG A 130 -19.78 26.83 -14.20
C ARG A 130 -20.95 27.12 -13.24
N ILE A 131 -22.13 27.36 -13.81
CA ILE A 131 -23.38 27.55 -13.06
C ILE A 131 -24.08 26.19 -12.92
N VAL A 132 -24.47 25.85 -11.69
CA VAL A 132 -25.27 24.65 -11.39
C VAL A 132 -26.75 24.98 -11.52
N ASP A 133 -27.39 24.45 -12.56
CA ASP A 133 -28.83 24.63 -12.85
C ASP A 133 -29.70 23.54 -12.22
N LEU A 134 -29.13 22.35 -11.97
CA LEU A 134 -29.85 21.19 -11.43
C LEU A 134 -29.39 20.89 -10.00
N GLN A 135 -30.33 20.96 -9.06
CA GLN A 135 -30.13 20.63 -7.64
C GLN A 135 -31.28 19.71 -7.16
N PRO A 136 -31.01 18.42 -6.86
CA PRO A 136 -29.73 17.74 -6.97
C PRO A 136 -29.30 17.52 -8.45
N PRO A 137 -27.99 17.41 -8.72
CA PRO A 137 -27.49 17.04 -10.05
C PRO A 137 -28.04 15.68 -10.49
N ARG A 138 -28.16 15.48 -11.81
CA ARG A 138 -28.60 14.19 -12.36
C ARG A 138 -27.42 13.24 -12.50
N LEU A 139 -27.60 11.97 -12.15
CA LEU A 139 -26.62 10.91 -12.39
C LEU A 139 -26.56 10.59 -13.89
N ARG A 140 -25.34 10.55 -14.45
CA ARG A 140 -25.10 10.17 -15.85
C ARG A 140 -24.31 8.87 -16.02
N GLY A 141 -23.76 8.34 -14.94
CA GLY A 141 -22.94 7.13 -14.91
C GLY A 141 -21.91 7.22 -13.80
N ASP A 142 -20.93 6.33 -13.80
CA ASP A 142 -19.85 6.30 -12.82
C ASP A 142 -18.49 6.25 -13.50
N TYR A 143 -17.50 6.85 -12.86
CA TYR A 143 -16.11 6.69 -13.27
C TYR A 143 -15.63 5.27 -12.93
N ARG A 144 -14.87 4.65 -13.83
CA ARG A 144 -14.32 3.31 -13.57
C ARG A 144 -13.07 3.42 -12.71
N VAL A 145 -13.14 2.82 -11.53
CA VAL A 145 -12.02 2.76 -10.57
C VAL A 145 -11.32 1.41 -10.70
N LEU A 146 -10.00 1.42 -10.60
CA LEU A 146 -9.12 0.27 -10.64
C LEU A 146 -8.28 0.23 -9.36
N ALA A 147 -7.64 -0.89 -9.07
CA ALA A 147 -6.72 -1.03 -7.93
C ALA A 147 -5.39 -1.66 -8.37
N PRO A 148 -4.29 -1.42 -7.61
CA PRO A 148 -3.02 -2.08 -7.90
C PRO A 148 -3.16 -3.60 -7.77
N ARG A 149 -2.53 -4.33 -8.67
CA ARG A 149 -2.41 -5.78 -8.59
C ARG A 149 -1.50 -6.17 -7.43
N CYS A 150 -1.77 -7.29 -6.79
CA CYS A 150 -0.96 -7.85 -5.73
C CYS A 150 -0.08 -9.00 -6.24
N GLY A 151 1.12 -9.11 -5.67
CA GLY A 151 1.93 -10.32 -5.77
C GLY A 151 1.39 -11.46 -4.88
N PRO A 152 2.06 -12.62 -4.87
CA PRO A 152 1.68 -13.78 -4.04
C PRO A 152 1.56 -13.45 -2.54
N ASP A 153 2.26 -12.41 -2.10
CA ASP A 153 2.33 -11.97 -0.71
C ASP A 153 1.18 -11.05 -0.32
N GLY A 154 0.30 -10.68 -1.26
CA GLY A 154 -0.76 -9.70 -1.01
C GLY A 154 -0.28 -8.24 -0.96
N ASN A 155 0.99 -7.99 -1.29
CA ASN A 155 1.56 -6.64 -1.43
C ASN A 155 1.43 -6.13 -2.87
N GLU A 156 1.14 -4.84 -3.01
CA GLU A 156 0.86 -4.17 -4.28
C GLU A 156 2.09 -4.13 -5.21
N LEU A 157 1.86 -4.25 -6.52
CA LEU A 157 2.86 -4.19 -7.58
C LEU A 157 2.75 -2.87 -8.36
N GLY A 158 3.84 -2.46 -9.01
CA GLY A 158 3.86 -1.21 -9.81
C GLY A 158 3.84 0.09 -8.98
N CYS A 159 3.89 -0.03 -7.65
CA CYS A 159 3.91 1.10 -6.73
C CYS A 159 5.33 1.36 -6.19
N LEU A 160 5.55 2.54 -5.61
CA LEU A 160 6.74 2.82 -4.81
C LEU A 160 6.55 2.21 -3.42
N LEU A 161 7.32 1.17 -3.10
CA LEU A 161 7.13 0.38 -1.89
C LEU A 161 8.12 0.80 -0.79
N PRO A 162 7.66 1.12 0.43
CA PRO A 162 8.53 1.20 1.61
C PRO A 162 9.36 -0.08 1.76
N VAL A 163 10.54 0.02 2.37
CA VAL A 163 11.51 -1.11 2.43
C VAL A 163 10.90 -2.35 3.08
N GLU A 164 10.06 -2.17 4.08
CA GLU A 164 9.34 -3.24 4.79
C GLU A 164 8.20 -3.86 3.98
N VAL A 165 7.69 -3.17 2.97
CA VAL A 165 6.70 -3.72 2.03
C VAL A 165 7.41 -4.45 0.89
N ALA A 166 8.57 -3.92 0.45
CA ALA A 166 9.42 -4.54 -0.57
C ALA A 166 10.13 -5.82 -0.07
N VAL A 167 10.45 -5.89 1.23
CA VAL A 167 11.04 -7.05 1.92
C VAL A 167 10.10 -7.45 3.07
N PRO A 168 8.96 -8.09 2.76
CA PRO A 168 7.86 -8.18 3.69
C PRO A 168 8.01 -9.31 4.72
N VAL A 169 7.45 -9.06 5.90
CA VAL A 169 7.11 -10.06 6.93
C VAL A 169 5.59 -10.15 7.17
N ALA A 170 4.82 -9.43 6.36
CA ALA A 170 3.36 -9.35 6.41
C ALA A 170 2.81 -8.93 5.03
N SER A 171 1.50 -9.11 4.83
CA SER A 171 0.77 -8.36 3.83
C SER A 171 0.41 -7.00 4.40
N TYR A 172 0.74 -5.95 3.66
CA TYR A 172 0.44 -4.56 3.96
C TYR A 172 -0.56 -4.06 2.92
N THR A 173 -1.78 -3.77 3.35
CA THR A 173 -2.83 -3.33 2.44
C THR A 173 -3.24 -1.90 2.72
N GLY A 174 -3.81 -1.25 1.70
CA GLY A 174 -4.42 0.06 1.83
C GLY A 174 -5.82 0.07 2.45
N TRP A 175 -6.37 -1.08 2.82
CA TRP A 175 -7.76 -1.23 3.27
C TRP A 175 -7.85 -2.11 4.51
N ASN A 176 -8.89 -1.92 5.31
CA ASN A 176 -9.21 -2.77 6.45
C ASN A 176 -10.73 -2.74 6.62
N LEU A 177 -11.33 -3.87 6.98
CA LEU A 177 -12.78 -3.99 7.10
C LEU A 177 -13.20 -3.92 8.54
N ARG A 178 -14.35 -3.30 8.82
CA ARG A 178 -14.91 -3.21 10.16
C ARG A 178 -15.22 -4.62 10.66
N LYS A 179 -14.84 -4.90 11.91
CA LYS A 179 -15.21 -6.13 12.61
C LYS A 179 -16.66 -6.08 13.12
N ALA A 180 -17.29 -7.24 13.28
CA ALA A 180 -18.71 -7.38 13.61
C ALA A 180 -19.18 -6.54 14.82
N ASP A 181 -18.39 -6.53 15.90
CA ASP A 181 -18.72 -5.85 17.17
C ASP A 181 -18.66 -4.31 17.11
N VAL A 182 -18.14 -3.75 16.01
CA VAL A 182 -18.05 -2.29 15.76
C VAL A 182 -19.21 -1.79 14.87
N GLY A 183 -20.02 -2.71 14.35
CA GLY A 183 -21.12 -2.42 13.43
C GLY A 183 -20.67 -2.08 12.00
N ALA A 184 -21.59 -2.22 11.05
CA ALA A 184 -21.32 -2.12 9.60
C ALA A 184 -20.17 -3.05 9.17
N GLU A 185 -20.22 -4.31 9.60
CA GLU A 185 -19.25 -5.35 9.26
C GLU A 185 -19.00 -5.41 7.75
N GLY A 186 -17.75 -5.62 7.35
CA GLY A 186 -17.36 -5.70 5.94
C GLY A 186 -17.22 -4.34 5.24
N GLN A 187 -17.64 -3.23 5.86
CA GLN A 187 -17.36 -1.89 5.32
C GLN A 187 -15.91 -1.48 5.61
N LEU A 188 -15.33 -0.61 4.78
CA LEU A 188 -14.00 -0.05 5.01
C LEU A 188 -13.94 0.74 6.34
N VAL A 189 -12.86 0.58 7.09
CA VAL A 189 -12.54 1.37 8.30
C VAL A 189 -11.93 2.70 7.85
N SER A 190 -12.73 3.53 7.18
CA SER A 190 -12.25 4.79 6.58
C SER A 190 -10.94 4.54 5.82
N LEU A 191 -9.87 5.25 6.18
CA LEU A 191 -8.56 5.25 5.55
C LEU A 191 -7.55 4.28 6.17
N THR A 192 -7.97 3.41 7.09
CA THR A 192 -7.11 2.44 7.78
C THR A 192 -6.83 1.24 6.89
N GLY A 193 -5.55 0.86 6.79
CA GLY A 193 -5.08 -0.32 6.09
C GLY A 193 -4.90 -1.52 7.01
N SER A 194 -4.58 -2.68 6.44
CA SER A 194 -4.34 -3.91 7.20
C SER A 194 -2.84 -4.24 7.25
N TYR A 195 -2.40 -4.68 8.42
CA TYR A 195 -1.16 -5.41 8.65
C TYR A 195 -1.52 -6.85 9.00
N ILE A 196 -1.18 -7.78 8.11
CA ILE A 196 -1.53 -9.20 8.22
C ILE A 196 -0.22 -10.00 8.25
N PRO A 197 0.32 -10.34 9.44
CA PRO A 197 1.58 -11.06 9.57
C PRO A 197 1.62 -12.34 8.73
N PHE A 198 2.80 -12.67 8.21
CA PHE A 198 3.03 -13.99 7.63
C PHE A 198 3.07 -15.05 8.73
N PRO A 199 2.77 -16.32 8.39
CA PRO A 199 3.11 -17.43 9.28
C PRO A 199 4.61 -17.39 9.59
N LEU A 200 5.01 -17.70 10.83
CA LEU A 200 6.43 -17.71 11.20
C LEU A 200 7.15 -18.90 10.57
N THR A 201 6.53 -20.08 10.63
CA THR A 201 7.09 -21.35 10.17
C THR A 201 6.26 -21.97 9.05
N ARG A 202 6.86 -22.91 8.30
CA ARG A 202 6.12 -23.74 7.34
C ARG A 202 4.98 -24.52 8.02
N ALA A 203 5.21 -25.01 9.24
CA ALA A 203 4.19 -25.73 10.00
C ALA A 203 3.00 -24.82 10.35
N ASP A 204 3.23 -23.55 10.71
CA ASP A 204 2.17 -22.58 10.91
C ASP A 204 1.40 -22.31 9.62
N ARG A 205 2.11 -22.12 8.51
CA ARG A 205 1.53 -21.91 7.18
C ARG A 205 0.59 -23.05 6.78
N GLU A 206 1.06 -24.29 6.90
CA GLU A 206 0.28 -25.49 6.60
C GLU A 206 -0.92 -25.64 7.54
N ARG A 207 -0.71 -25.43 8.85
CA ARG A 207 -1.76 -25.50 9.87
C ARG A 207 -2.89 -24.49 9.65
N THR A 208 -2.57 -23.27 9.24
CA THR A 208 -3.56 -22.23 8.96
C THR A 208 -4.00 -22.22 7.50
N SER A 209 -3.45 -23.09 6.64
CA SER A 209 -3.68 -23.09 5.18
C SER A 209 -3.42 -21.73 4.53
N ASP A 210 -2.42 -20.99 5.04
CA ASP A 210 -2.01 -19.72 4.46
C ASP A 210 -1.24 -19.96 3.15
N PRO A 211 -1.63 -19.34 2.03
CA PRO A 211 -0.95 -19.54 0.76
C PRO A 211 0.42 -18.85 0.70
N ARG A 212 0.70 -17.87 1.57
CA ARG A 212 1.92 -17.05 1.54
C ARG A 212 3.06 -17.81 2.21
N SER A 213 4.25 -17.80 1.63
CA SER A 213 5.45 -18.36 2.26
C SER A 213 5.67 -17.77 3.66
N SER A 214 6.01 -18.62 4.62
CA SER A 214 6.33 -18.21 5.98
C SER A 214 7.61 -17.37 6.05
N VAL A 215 7.82 -16.68 7.18
CA VAL A 215 9.04 -15.87 7.41
C VAL A 215 10.29 -16.73 7.27
N GLN A 216 10.31 -17.94 7.84
CA GLN A 216 11.46 -18.86 7.77
C GLN A 216 11.67 -19.48 6.39
N GLU A 217 10.61 -19.65 5.58
CA GLU A 217 10.75 -20.08 4.19
C GLU A 217 11.37 -18.98 3.31
N ARG A 218 11.24 -17.70 3.69
CA ARG A 218 11.75 -16.54 2.94
C ARG A 218 13.15 -16.14 3.33
N TYR A 219 13.43 -16.11 4.62
CA TYR A 219 14.66 -15.57 5.18
C TYR A 219 15.28 -16.62 6.09
N SER A 220 16.46 -17.10 5.74
CA SER A 220 17.17 -18.13 6.50
C SER A 220 17.66 -17.63 7.86
N SER A 221 17.81 -16.32 8.04
CA SER A 221 18.19 -15.69 9.30
C SER A 221 17.82 -14.20 9.32
N LEU A 222 17.94 -13.57 10.50
CA LEU A 222 17.83 -12.11 10.62
C LEU A 222 18.84 -11.39 9.73
N ASP A 223 20.06 -11.89 9.62
CA ASP A 223 21.08 -11.27 8.76
C ASP A 223 20.73 -11.40 7.27
N GLU A 224 20.07 -12.48 6.84
CA GLU A 224 19.55 -12.58 5.46
C GLU A 224 18.43 -11.57 5.21
N TYR A 225 17.49 -11.41 6.14
CA TYR A 225 16.48 -10.37 6.07
C TYR A 225 17.11 -8.97 5.97
N VAL A 226 18.09 -8.66 6.83
CA VAL A 226 18.78 -7.36 6.82
C VAL A 226 19.56 -7.14 5.52
N ARG A 227 20.17 -8.19 4.94
CA ARG A 227 20.83 -8.10 3.62
C ARG A 227 19.85 -7.69 2.54
N GLN A 228 18.71 -8.36 2.43
CA GLN A 228 17.68 -8.03 1.44
C GLN A 228 17.10 -6.63 1.66
N LEU A 229 16.84 -6.27 2.92
CA LEU A 229 16.34 -4.95 3.31
C LEU A 229 17.33 -3.84 2.95
N THR A 230 18.63 -4.05 3.20
CA THR A 230 19.69 -3.11 2.81
C THR A 230 19.72 -2.93 1.29
N ALA A 231 19.65 -4.02 0.53
CA ALA A 231 19.61 -3.94 -0.93
C ALA A 231 18.39 -3.16 -1.45
N ALA A 232 17.22 -3.35 -0.83
CA ALA A 232 16.02 -2.57 -1.16
C ALA A 232 16.18 -1.08 -0.83
N ALA A 233 16.73 -0.76 0.34
CA ALA A 233 17.00 0.61 0.76
C ALA A 233 18.02 1.30 -0.17
N ASP A 234 19.10 0.60 -0.56
CA ASP A 234 20.10 1.10 -1.49
C ASP A 234 19.52 1.37 -2.87
N LYS A 235 18.64 0.49 -3.37
CA LYS A 235 17.94 0.72 -4.65
C LYS A 235 17.09 1.99 -4.60
N LEU A 236 16.35 2.21 -3.52
CA LEU A 236 15.53 3.42 -3.35
C LEU A 236 16.38 4.68 -3.20
N LYS A 237 17.52 4.60 -2.50
CA LYS A 237 18.51 5.68 -2.39
C LYS A 237 19.08 6.07 -3.75
N VAL A 238 19.61 5.11 -4.51
CA VAL A 238 20.15 5.35 -5.86
C VAL A 238 19.09 5.90 -6.81
N SER A 239 17.83 5.50 -6.63
CA SER A 239 16.71 5.98 -7.44
C SER A 239 16.16 7.34 -7.00
N GLY A 240 16.74 7.98 -5.98
CA GLY A 240 16.33 9.30 -5.48
C GLY A 240 15.07 9.31 -4.60
N TYR A 241 14.63 8.14 -4.12
CA TYR A 241 13.45 8.01 -3.25
C TYR A 241 13.78 7.98 -1.77
N LEU A 242 15.04 7.71 -1.40
CA LEU A 242 15.52 7.81 -0.03
C LEU A 242 16.77 8.68 0.05
N LEU A 243 16.91 9.38 1.18
CA LEU A 243 18.16 10.01 1.57
C LEU A 243 19.10 8.97 2.20
N ASP A 244 20.40 9.22 2.16
CA ASP A 244 21.42 8.33 2.74
C ASP A 244 21.15 8.04 4.22
N GLU A 245 20.81 9.08 4.99
CA GLU A 245 20.47 8.97 6.41
C GLU A 245 19.20 8.15 6.65
N ASP A 246 18.21 8.26 5.76
CA ASP A 246 16.94 7.55 5.88
C ASP A 246 17.12 6.07 5.55
N ALA A 247 17.94 5.74 4.54
CA ALA A 247 18.26 4.36 4.20
C ALA A 247 18.91 3.62 5.39
N ALA A 248 19.94 4.19 6.01
CA ALA A 248 20.61 3.59 7.16
C ALA A 248 19.67 3.47 8.38
N ARG A 249 18.90 4.52 8.66
CA ARG A 249 17.95 4.55 9.78
C ARG A 249 16.85 3.50 9.64
N LEU A 250 16.31 3.33 8.42
CA LEU A 250 15.26 2.33 8.15
C LEU A 250 15.78 0.90 8.33
N VAL A 251 16.98 0.60 7.84
CA VAL A 251 17.58 -0.73 8.01
C VAL A 251 17.71 -1.09 9.49
N ASN A 252 18.25 -0.18 10.31
CA ASN A 252 18.39 -0.38 11.75
C ASN A 252 17.04 -0.53 12.45
N LEU A 253 16.10 0.37 12.15
CA LEU A 253 14.75 0.33 12.73
C LEU A 253 14.07 -1.01 12.46
N HIS A 254 14.10 -1.48 11.22
CA HIS A 254 13.42 -2.72 10.86
C HIS A 254 14.15 -3.96 11.37
N ARG A 255 15.50 -3.95 11.46
CA ARG A 255 16.25 -5.01 12.15
C ARG A 255 15.72 -5.21 13.57
N GLU A 256 15.58 -4.13 14.33
CA GLU A 256 15.06 -4.17 15.71
C GLU A 256 13.60 -4.65 15.76
N ARG A 257 12.75 -4.13 14.87
CA ARG A 257 11.31 -4.46 14.83
C ARG A 257 11.04 -5.94 14.59
N VAL A 258 11.85 -6.61 13.77
CA VAL A 258 11.62 -8.00 13.37
C VAL A 258 12.53 -9.01 14.06
N ALA A 259 13.50 -8.59 14.88
CA ALA A 259 14.48 -9.48 15.50
C ALA A 259 13.83 -10.69 16.18
N LYS A 260 12.74 -10.46 16.93
CA LYS A 260 12.00 -11.51 17.64
C LYS A 260 11.35 -12.56 16.73
N LEU A 261 11.12 -12.26 15.46
CA LEU A 261 10.58 -13.23 14.48
C LEU A 261 11.62 -14.31 14.12
N PHE A 262 12.91 -14.04 14.38
CA PHE A 262 14.04 -14.90 14.05
C PHE A 262 14.64 -15.60 15.29
N GLU A 263 14.09 -15.36 16.47
CA GLU A 263 14.49 -16.08 17.68
C GLU A 263 13.85 -17.48 17.67
N SER A 264 14.65 -18.53 17.88
CA SER A 264 14.13 -19.90 17.97
C SER A 264 13.13 -20.01 19.13
N PRO A 265 11.96 -20.64 18.95
CA PRO A 265 11.07 -20.96 20.06
C PRO A 265 11.74 -22.05 20.92
N GLY A 266 12.61 -21.65 21.87
CA GLY A 266 13.32 -22.62 22.71
C GLY A 266 14.43 -22.13 23.64
N SER A 267 14.87 -20.88 23.63
CA SER A 267 15.99 -20.43 24.48
C SER A 267 15.58 -19.79 25.82
N ALA A 268 14.34 -19.96 26.27
CA ALA A 268 13.90 -19.55 27.60
C ALA A 268 13.81 -20.75 28.56
N VAL A 269 14.89 -21.53 28.68
CA VAL A 269 15.02 -22.55 29.73
C VAL A 269 16.47 -22.54 30.23
N HIS A 270 16.61 -22.31 31.54
CA HIS A 270 17.81 -22.40 32.39
C HIS A 270 18.62 -21.10 32.62
N SER A 271 18.12 -20.27 33.53
CA SER A 271 18.96 -19.66 34.56
C SER A 271 18.15 -19.51 35.85
N SER A 272 18.09 -20.59 36.64
CA SER A 272 17.75 -20.53 38.06
C SER A 272 18.58 -21.60 38.74
N ASN A 273 19.64 -21.15 39.41
CA ASN A 273 20.20 -21.73 40.63
C ASN A 273 20.90 -20.60 41.37
#